data_AF-A0A0F5PAS4-F1
#
_entry.id   AF-A0A0F5PAS4-F1
#
_cell.length_a   1.000
_cell.length_b   1.000
_cell.length_c   1.000
_cell.angle_alpha   90.00
_cell.angle_beta   90.00
_cell.angle_gamma   90.00
#
_symmetry.space_group_name_H-M   'P 1'
#
loop_
_entity.id
_entity.type
_entity.pdbx_description
1 polymer ?
#
loop_
_entity_poly.entity_id
_entity_poly.type
_entity_poly.pdbx_seq_one_letter_code
_entity_poly.pdbx_strand_id
1 'polypeptide(L)'
;MKTLLAALLLCASVPALAAPVPPPERPQVGKVLVEIYRVAPGQHEAFLEEIARYDEANRRAGLPPRQLYIHSDGADWDFLFIQPAKTPPEKSAALDKAWDEMKLPSGADFFLQFRRFIAEHSDTFASGPTTAADFLATRKKP
;
A
#
# COMPACT_ATOMS: atom_id res chain seq x y z
N MET A 1 -52.47 -53.39 -39.63
CA MET A 1 -52.73 -52.74 -38.33
C MET A 1 -51.71 -53.23 -37.32
N LYS A 2 -50.71 -52.40 -36.96
CA LYS A 2 -49.86 -52.59 -35.78
C LYS A 2 -49.33 -51.22 -35.36
N THR A 3 -49.60 -50.92 -34.10
CA THR A 3 -49.70 -49.61 -33.47
C THR A 3 -48.34 -49.01 -33.15
N LEU A 4 -48.15 -47.72 -33.47
CA LEU A 4 -47.07 -46.88 -32.95
C LEU A 4 -47.27 -46.68 -31.44
N LEU A 5 -46.21 -46.88 -30.63
CA LEU A 5 -46.14 -46.36 -29.26
C LEU A 5 -45.05 -45.28 -29.22
N ALA A 6 -45.47 -44.01 -29.13
CA ALA A 6 -44.59 -42.89 -28.87
C ALA A 6 -44.45 -42.70 -27.36
N ALA A 7 -43.23 -42.82 -26.83
CA ALA A 7 -42.93 -42.53 -25.43
C ALA A 7 -42.67 -41.02 -25.27
N LEU A 8 -43.60 -40.31 -24.63
CA LEU A 8 -43.42 -38.92 -24.19
C LEU A 8 -42.56 -38.92 -22.91
N LEU A 9 -41.31 -38.47 -23.00
CA LEU A 9 -40.52 -38.12 -21.82
C LEU A 9 -40.94 -36.74 -21.31
N LEU A 10 -41.54 -36.69 -20.13
CA LEU A 10 -41.81 -35.45 -19.39
C LEU A 10 -40.53 -35.03 -18.65
N CYS A 11 -39.83 -34.01 -19.15
CA CYS A 11 -38.74 -33.36 -18.42
C CYS A 11 -39.33 -32.45 -17.34
N ALA A 12 -39.29 -32.88 -16.08
CA ALA A 12 -39.59 -32.01 -14.94
C ALA A 12 -38.41 -31.06 -14.70
N SER A 13 -38.61 -29.77 -15.01
CA SER A 13 -37.64 -28.70 -14.72
C SER A 13 -37.67 -28.36 -13.24
N VAL A 14 -36.63 -28.77 -12.50
CA VAL A 14 -36.41 -28.37 -11.10
C VAL A 14 -35.82 -26.96 -11.10
N PRO A 15 -36.41 -25.96 -10.40
CA PRO A 15 -35.81 -24.64 -10.32
C PRO A 15 -34.51 -24.72 -9.51
N ALA A 16 -33.41 -24.33 -10.13
CA ALA A 16 -32.12 -24.23 -9.46
C ALA A 16 -32.20 -23.11 -8.40
N LEU A 17 -32.13 -23.47 -7.12
CA LEU A 17 -31.88 -22.49 -6.06
C LEU A 17 -30.50 -21.88 -6.33
N ALA A 18 -30.46 -20.59 -6.65
CA ALA A 18 -29.21 -19.85 -6.76
C ALA A 18 -28.47 -19.93 -5.42
N ALA A 19 -27.23 -20.42 -5.44
CA ALA A 19 -26.37 -20.39 -4.27
C ALA A 19 -26.17 -18.94 -3.81
N PRO A 20 -26.11 -18.68 -2.48
CA PRO A 20 -25.85 -17.35 -1.98
C PRO A 20 -24.50 -16.85 -2.53
N VAL A 21 -24.54 -15.70 -3.20
CA VAL A 21 -23.32 -15.02 -3.68
C VAL A 21 -22.50 -14.67 -2.43
N PRO A 22 -21.23 -15.10 -2.34
CA PRO A 22 -20.38 -14.72 -1.22
C PRO A 22 -20.30 -13.19 -1.18
N PRO A 23 -20.35 -12.59 0.03
CA PRO A 23 -20.19 -11.15 0.14
C PRO A 23 -18.87 -10.74 -0.53
N PRO A 24 -18.84 -9.59 -1.21
CA PRO A 24 -17.60 -9.12 -1.83
C PRO A 24 -16.49 -9.11 -0.78
N GLU A 25 -15.32 -9.66 -1.14
CA GLU A 25 -14.15 -9.58 -0.27
C GLU A 25 -13.89 -8.12 0.05
N ARG A 26 -13.93 -7.79 1.34
CA ARG A 26 -13.58 -6.45 1.80
C ARG A 26 -12.09 -6.26 1.54
N PRO A 27 -11.66 -5.20 0.83
CA PRO A 27 -10.26 -4.92 0.67
C PRO A 27 -9.58 -4.88 2.05
N GLN A 28 -8.55 -5.69 2.24
CA GLN A 28 -7.76 -5.58 3.47
C GLN A 28 -7.10 -4.21 3.48
N VAL A 29 -7.48 -3.40 4.47
CA VAL A 29 -6.90 -2.08 4.67
C VAL A 29 -5.48 -2.28 5.17
N GLY A 30 -4.49 -1.98 4.32
CA GLY A 30 -3.08 -2.10 4.67
C GLY A 30 -2.70 -1.11 5.78
N LYS A 31 -1.77 -1.52 6.66
CA LYS A 31 -1.13 -0.59 7.59
C LYS A 31 -0.03 0.16 6.85
N VAL A 32 -0.11 1.49 6.85
CA VAL A 32 0.86 2.37 6.20
C VAL A 32 1.59 3.23 7.24
N LEU A 33 2.80 3.65 6.90
CA LEU A 33 3.51 4.74 7.53
C LEU A 33 3.23 6.01 6.73
N VAL A 34 2.79 7.06 7.40
CA VAL A 34 2.60 8.40 6.85
C VAL A 34 3.69 9.28 7.46
N GLU A 35 4.52 9.87 6.62
CA GLU A 35 5.62 10.75 7.04
C GLU A 35 5.40 12.13 6.45
N ILE A 36 5.50 13.16 7.27
CA ILE A 36 5.31 14.56 6.88
C ILE A 36 6.62 15.28 7.17
N TYR A 37 7.21 15.83 6.11
CA TYR A 37 8.50 16.50 6.17
C TYR A 37 8.34 17.98 5.86
N ARG A 38 8.92 18.80 6.73
CA ARG A 38 9.33 20.17 6.42
C ARG A 38 10.85 20.17 6.26
N VAL A 39 11.31 20.45 5.06
CA VAL A 39 12.71 20.33 4.65
C VAL A 39 13.49 21.56 5.09
N ALA A 40 14.76 21.36 5.47
CA ALA A 40 15.65 22.44 5.83
C ALA A 40 15.83 23.42 4.67
N PRO A 41 15.94 24.74 4.92
CA PRO A 41 16.08 25.73 3.86
C PRO A 41 17.21 25.40 2.87
N GLY A 42 16.90 25.39 1.58
CA GLY A 42 17.86 25.07 0.51
C GLY A 42 18.20 23.59 0.33
N GLN A 43 17.58 22.66 1.09
CA GLN A 43 17.87 21.22 1.00
C GLN A 43 16.83 20.41 0.19
N HIS A 44 15.82 21.05 -0.40
CA HIS A 44 14.71 20.37 -1.09
C HIS A 44 15.15 19.42 -2.19
N GLU A 45 16.02 19.87 -3.08
CA GLU A 45 16.55 19.03 -4.16
C GLU A 45 17.37 17.86 -3.60
N ALA A 46 18.34 18.14 -2.72
CA ALA A 46 19.18 17.12 -2.09
C ALA A 46 18.37 16.09 -1.29
N PHE A 47 17.30 16.52 -0.62
CA PHE A 47 16.36 15.63 0.07
C PHE A 47 15.67 14.70 -0.93
N LEU A 48 15.09 15.22 -2.00
CA LEU A 48 14.40 14.43 -3.02
C LEU A 48 15.36 13.47 -3.75
N GLU A 49 16.59 13.90 -4.05
CA GLU A 49 17.63 13.04 -4.63
C GLU A 49 17.98 11.87 -3.70
N GLU A 50 18.16 12.13 -2.40
CA GLU A 50 18.49 11.08 -1.45
C GLU A 50 17.31 10.10 -1.27
N ILE A 51 16.08 10.63 -1.19
CA ILE A 51 14.86 9.82 -1.19
C ILE A 51 14.77 8.97 -2.46
N ALA A 52 15.09 9.50 -3.65
CA ALA A 52 15.09 8.73 -4.88
C ALA A 52 16.12 7.59 -4.88
N ARG A 53 17.27 7.78 -4.21
CA ARG A 53 18.25 6.69 -4.00
C ARG A 53 17.68 5.58 -3.12
N TYR A 54 16.95 5.92 -2.06
CA TYR A 54 16.27 4.92 -1.22
C TYR A 54 15.13 4.21 -1.97
N ASP A 55 14.41 4.92 -2.85
CA ASP A 55 13.37 4.31 -3.71
C ASP A 55 13.96 3.33 -4.70
N GLU A 56 15.14 3.62 -5.23
CA GLU A 56 15.85 2.71 -6.13
C GLU A 56 16.27 1.41 -5.40
N ALA A 57 16.71 1.48 -4.14
CA ALA A 57 16.96 0.29 -3.33
C ALA A 57 15.66 -0.53 -3.11
N ASN A 58 14.55 0.14 -2.79
CA ASN A 58 13.24 -0.50 -2.69
C ASN A 58 12.84 -1.19 -3.99
N ARG A 59 13.00 -0.51 -5.13
CA ARG A 59 12.69 -1.06 -6.46
C ARG A 59 13.53 -2.30 -6.77
N ARG A 60 14.83 -2.28 -6.47
CA ARG A 60 15.74 -3.45 -6.63
C ARG A 60 15.32 -4.64 -5.77
N ALA A 61 14.79 -4.37 -4.57
CA ALA A 61 14.24 -5.40 -3.69
C ALA A 61 12.84 -5.91 -4.12
N GLY A 62 12.22 -5.27 -5.13
CA GLY A 62 10.85 -5.56 -5.55
C GLY A 62 9.82 -5.14 -4.51
N LEU A 63 10.09 -4.08 -3.75
CA LEU A 63 9.14 -3.41 -2.88
C LEU A 63 8.29 -2.41 -3.70
N PRO A 64 7.05 -2.12 -3.27
CA PRO A 64 6.24 -1.10 -3.92
C PRO A 64 6.89 0.29 -3.76
N PRO A 65 6.70 1.20 -4.72
CA PRO A 65 7.19 2.56 -4.59
C PRO A 65 6.48 3.28 -3.44
N ARG A 66 7.20 4.17 -2.74
CA ARG A 66 6.58 5.12 -1.83
C ARG A 66 5.74 6.10 -2.62
N GLN A 67 4.61 6.52 -2.08
CA GLN A 67 3.80 7.58 -2.68
C GLN A 67 4.30 8.93 -2.17
N LEU A 68 4.70 9.82 -3.08
CA LEU A 68 5.08 11.19 -2.77
C LEU A 68 3.91 12.13 -3.06
N TYR A 69 3.56 12.96 -2.08
CA TYR A 69 2.64 14.08 -2.20
C TYR A 69 3.43 15.37 -2.00
N ILE A 70 3.30 16.29 -2.95
CA ILE A 70 4.00 17.58 -2.94
C ILE A 70 3.03 18.63 -2.40
N HIS A 71 3.46 19.40 -1.41
CA HIS A 71 2.64 20.49 -0.89
C HIS A 71 2.41 21.56 -1.97
N SER A 72 1.24 22.18 -1.94
CA SER A 72 0.91 23.27 -2.89
C SER A 72 0.21 24.43 -2.20
N ASP A 73 -0.65 24.16 -1.22
CA ASP A 73 -1.37 25.18 -0.43
C ASP A 73 -1.84 24.60 0.91
N GLY A 74 -1.94 25.45 1.93
CA GLY A 74 -2.41 25.11 3.27
C GLY A 74 -1.32 25.00 4.34
N ALA A 75 -1.16 23.81 4.92
CA ALA A 75 -0.37 23.58 6.13
C ALA A 75 1.15 23.71 5.92
N ASP A 76 1.91 23.83 7.01
CA ASP A 76 3.37 24.09 6.95
C ASP A 76 4.18 22.78 6.81
N TRP A 77 4.16 22.19 5.62
CA TRP A 77 4.99 21.03 5.22
C TRP A 77 5.37 21.12 3.73
N ASP A 78 6.40 20.38 3.31
CA ASP A 78 6.89 20.39 1.92
C ASP A 78 6.53 19.10 1.18
N PHE A 79 6.81 17.94 1.82
CA PHE A 79 6.59 16.63 1.24
C PHE A 79 5.91 15.68 2.23
N LEU A 80 5.00 14.85 1.72
CA LEU A 80 4.37 13.76 2.45
C LEU A 80 4.65 12.44 1.75
N PHE A 81 5.08 11.43 2.51
CA PHE A 81 5.24 10.07 2.03
C PHE A 81 4.19 9.13 2.63
N ILE A 82 3.65 8.25 1.80
CA ILE A 82 2.85 7.10 2.24
C ILE A 82 3.51 5.83 1.74
N GLN A 83 3.81 4.92 2.67
CA GLN A 83 4.47 3.65 2.35
C GLN A 83 3.97 2.50 3.23
N PRO A 84 4.17 1.22 2.85
CA PRO A 84 3.87 0.10 3.73
C PRO A 84 4.57 0.28 5.09
N ALA A 85 3.84 0.02 6.19
CA ALA A 85 4.39 0.22 7.53
C ALA A 85 5.52 -0.76 7.91
N LYS A 86 5.71 -1.82 7.11
CA LYS A 86 6.71 -2.85 7.31
C LYS A 86 7.21 -3.36 5.98
N THR A 87 8.51 -3.64 5.91
CA THR A 87 9.08 -4.49 4.88
C THR A 87 8.59 -5.94 5.08
N PRO A 88 8.05 -6.60 4.05
CA PRO A 88 7.70 -8.01 4.14
C PRO A 88 8.95 -8.86 4.46
N PRO A 89 8.85 -9.86 5.36
CA PRO A 89 10.00 -10.68 5.76
C PRO A 89 10.76 -11.30 4.58
N GLU A 90 10.03 -11.76 3.55
CA GLU A 90 10.58 -12.35 2.33
C GLU A 90 11.33 -11.35 1.43
N LYS A 91 11.22 -10.05 1.70
CA LYS A 91 11.91 -8.97 0.97
C LYS A 91 13.10 -8.39 1.72
N SER A 92 13.25 -8.67 3.02
CA SER A 92 14.31 -8.07 3.85
C SER A 92 15.70 -8.31 3.27
N ALA A 93 16.06 -9.56 3.00
CA ALA A 93 17.39 -9.90 2.47
C ALA A 93 17.68 -9.27 1.10
N ALA A 94 16.64 -9.09 0.27
CA ALA A 94 16.80 -8.43 -1.03
C ALA A 94 17.00 -6.91 -0.86
N LEU A 95 16.32 -6.30 0.11
CA LEU A 95 16.51 -4.90 0.47
C LEU A 95 17.91 -4.66 1.04
N ASP A 96 18.34 -5.48 2.01
CA ASP A 96 19.67 -5.37 2.62
C ASP A 96 20.77 -5.46 1.55
N LYS A 97 20.67 -6.46 0.66
CA LYS A 97 21.58 -6.60 -0.47
C LYS A 97 21.60 -5.37 -1.38
N ALA A 98 20.44 -4.83 -1.75
CA ALA A 98 20.36 -3.64 -2.58
C ALA A 98 20.96 -2.41 -1.89
N TRP A 99 20.73 -2.27 -0.57
CA TRP A 99 21.26 -1.20 0.26
C TRP A 99 22.80 -1.21 0.29
N ASP A 100 23.38 -2.40 0.48
CA ASP A 100 24.82 -2.63 0.50
C ASP A 100 25.47 -2.37 -0.87
N GLU A 101 24.89 -2.91 -1.95
CA GLU A 101 25.39 -2.70 -3.33
C GLU A 101 25.39 -1.22 -3.72
N MET A 102 24.41 -0.46 -3.23
CA MET A 102 24.29 0.97 -3.46
C MET A 102 25.09 1.83 -2.49
N LYS A 103 25.74 1.21 -1.49
CA LYS A 103 26.51 1.89 -0.44
C LYS A 103 25.70 2.97 0.25
N LEU A 104 24.43 2.67 0.54
CA LEU A 104 23.55 3.58 1.24
C LEU A 104 23.95 3.64 2.73
N PRO A 105 23.81 4.81 3.37
CA PRO A 105 24.20 4.97 4.77
C PRO A 105 23.31 4.12 5.67
N SER A 106 23.83 3.69 6.82
CA SER A 106 23.08 2.94 7.82
C SER A 106 23.45 3.41 9.24
N GLY A 107 22.64 3.02 10.24
CA GLY A 107 22.89 3.33 11.64
C GLY A 107 23.09 4.83 11.92
N ALA A 108 24.19 5.17 12.58
CA ALA A 108 24.52 6.55 12.94
C ALA A 108 24.78 7.45 11.72
N ASP A 109 25.40 6.91 10.66
CA ASP A 109 25.68 7.67 9.44
C ASP A 109 24.39 8.05 8.73
N PHE A 110 23.43 7.12 8.64
CA PHE A 110 22.09 7.42 8.14
C PHE A 110 21.44 8.52 8.98
N PHE A 111 21.44 8.36 10.31
CA PHE A 111 20.81 9.32 11.21
C PHE A 111 21.38 10.73 11.05
N LEU A 112 22.71 10.87 11.10
CA LEU A 112 23.37 12.17 11.02
C LEU A 112 23.26 12.79 9.62
N GLN A 113 23.38 11.98 8.56
CA GLN A 113 23.21 12.46 7.19
C GLN A 113 21.78 12.92 6.94
N PHE A 114 20.79 12.08 7.23
CA PHE A 114 19.40 12.34 6.90
C PHE A 114 18.85 13.54 7.66
N ARG A 115 19.28 13.77 8.92
CA ARG A 115 18.80 14.90 9.71
C ARG A 115 19.23 16.26 9.18
N ARG A 116 20.26 16.32 8.34
CA ARG A 116 20.69 17.56 7.66
C ARG A 116 19.63 18.11 6.72
N PHE A 117 18.77 17.25 6.20
CA PHE A 117 17.71 17.64 5.28
C PHE A 117 16.45 18.13 5.99
N ILE A 118 16.30 17.94 7.31
CA ILE A 118 15.01 18.04 7.98
C ILE A 118 15.00 19.25 8.92
N ALA A 119 14.10 20.20 8.67
CA ALA A 119 13.73 21.20 9.67
C ALA A 119 12.79 20.56 10.70
N GLU A 120 11.67 20.00 10.24
CA GLU A 120 10.68 19.31 11.07
C GLU A 120 10.24 18.00 10.42
N HIS A 121 9.97 16.99 11.24
CA HIS A 121 9.47 15.70 10.80
C HIS A 121 8.45 15.19 11.81
N SER A 122 7.32 14.74 11.32
CA SER A 122 6.36 13.94 12.09
C SER A 122 5.95 12.73 11.28
N ASP A 123 5.69 11.62 11.98
CA ASP A 123 5.23 10.39 11.37
C ASP A 123 4.12 9.75 12.19
N THR A 124 3.30 8.94 11.51
CA THR A 124 2.26 8.16 12.16
C THR A 124 1.94 6.89 11.38
N PHE A 125 1.39 5.91 12.08
CA PHE A 125 0.84 4.72 11.44
C PHE A 125 -0.66 4.90 11.18
N ALA A 126 -1.08 4.66 9.95
CA ALA A 126 -2.48 4.70 9.55
C ALA A 126 -2.93 3.37 8.94
N SER A 127 -4.25 3.18 8.85
CA SER A 127 -4.85 2.10 8.07
C SER A 127 -5.50 2.73 6.83
N GLY A 128 -5.04 2.34 5.64
CA GLY A 128 -5.57 2.87 4.38
C GLY A 128 -4.88 2.27 3.15
N PRO A 129 -5.24 2.71 1.94
CA PRO A 129 -6.40 3.56 1.65
C PRO A 129 -7.71 2.78 1.81
N THR A 130 -8.77 3.46 2.23
CA THR A 130 -10.13 2.91 2.31
C THR A 130 -11.14 4.04 2.11
N THR A 131 -12.40 3.69 1.83
CA THR A 131 -13.48 4.68 1.76
C THR A 131 -14.16 4.82 3.13
N ALA A 132 -14.85 5.93 3.36
CA ALA A 132 -15.69 6.09 4.55
C ALA A 132 -16.77 4.99 4.63
N ALA A 133 -17.35 4.60 3.49
CA ALA A 133 -18.37 3.54 3.44
C ALA A 133 -17.80 2.19 3.88
N ASP A 134 -16.64 1.80 3.34
CA ASP A 134 -15.97 0.55 3.70
C ASP A 134 -15.55 0.53 5.17
N PHE A 135 -15.00 1.65 5.66
CA PHE A 135 -14.65 1.79 7.07
C PHE A 135 -15.89 1.65 7.98
N LEU A 136 -16.99 2.33 7.67
CA LEU A 136 -18.23 2.23 8.43
C LEU A 136 -18.85 0.83 8.39
N ALA A 137 -18.62 0.06 7.32
CA ALA A 137 -19.04 -1.34 7.20
C ALA A 137 -18.23 -2.31 8.09
N THR A 138 -17.13 -1.87 8.70
CA THR A 138 -16.37 -2.67 9.69
C THR A 138 -16.97 -2.62 11.09
N ARG A 139 -17.87 -1.68 11.38
CA ARG A 139 -18.50 -1.55 12.69
C ARG A 139 -19.31 -2.78 13.04
N LYS A 140 -19.24 -3.25 14.30
CA LYS A 140 -20.26 -4.14 14.83
C LYS A 140 -21.58 -3.36 14.87
N LYS A 141 -22.63 -3.89 14.25
CA LYS A 141 -23.98 -3.31 14.41
C LYS A 141 -24.36 -3.39 15.90
N PRO A 142 -25.01 -2.35 16.46
CA PRO A 142 -25.47 -2.37 17.84
C PRO A 142 -26.42 -3.54 18.08
#